data_AF-A0A226NIY8-F1
#
_entry.id   AF-A0A226NIY8-F1
#
_cell.length_a   1.000
_cell.length_b   1.000
_cell.length_c   1.000
_cell.angle_alpha   90.00
_cell.angle_beta   90.00
_cell.angle_gamma   90.00
#
_symmetry.space_group_name_H-M   'P 1'
#
loop_
_entity.id
_entity.type
_entity.pdbx_description
1 polymer ?
#
loop_
_entity_poly.entity_id
_entity_poly.type
_entity_poly.pdbx_seq_one_letter_code
_entity_poly.pdbx_strand_id
1 'polypeptide(L)'
;MEFLGTTQVASYCGTQKKCLFPDLAPTSTTRDSYQSYYLPGYRSLSSWRPSLLHRVVSVPPSSAEQFRPTGRPPAVLPTLHSALRSRYSTRDWHHANMVHLKGCEASRHWAGRLNADSSRMMQDKDQLTHQMQEDSSRNLGERISNIGLWRTELTYELEYLLKETHALETAKKRLECAIGEIQGQMKTALECLYIREKRKEIDLVHDDVEKNLMKEVDVYKDCQEILAKLAQRISHQLGINRDAQHALEQDLPDKNSAHVIDVKCFDLRNTSDSINFYCGVEKEDGT
;
A
#
# COMPACT_ATOMS: atom_id res chain seq x y z
N MET A 1 19.01 -11.43 -34.30
CA MET A 1 18.49 -10.81 -33.07
C MET A 1 17.55 -9.71 -33.49
N GLU A 2 16.25 -9.99 -33.38
CA GLU A 2 15.18 -9.10 -33.83
C GLU A 2 14.95 -8.02 -32.76
N PHE A 3 15.02 -6.75 -33.16
CA PHE A 3 14.62 -5.61 -32.34
C PHE A 3 13.17 -5.25 -32.70
N LEU A 4 12.23 -5.55 -31.80
CA LEU A 4 10.86 -5.06 -31.85
C LEU A 4 10.72 -3.94 -30.82
N GLY A 5 10.75 -2.69 -31.28
CA GLY A 5 10.41 -1.51 -30.50
C GLY A 5 9.36 -0.70 -31.24
N THR A 6 8.11 -0.77 -30.79
CA THR A 6 7.00 0.05 -31.27
C THR A 6 6.85 1.30 -30.41
N THR A 7 7.07 2.47 -30.99
CA THR A 7 6.82 3.77 -30.35
C THR A 7 5.33 4.09 -30.47
N GLN A 8 4.59 4.07 -29.35
CA GLN A 8 3.21 4.59 -29.31
C GLN A 8 3.22 6.08 -28.97
N VAL A 9 2.70 6.90 -29.88
CA VAL A 9 2.40 8.32 -29.66
C VAL A 9 1.03 8.45 -28.99
N ALA A 10 0.98 9.13 -27.85
CA ALA A 10 -0.25 9.41 -27.11
C ALA A 10 -1.10 10.46 -27.84
N SER A 11 -2.38 10.13 -28.08
CA SER A 11 -3.38 11.06 -28.61
C SER A 11 -4.08 11.78 -27.46
N TYR A 12 -3.83 13.09 -27.32
CA TYR A 12 -4.55 13.96 -26.39
C TYR A 12 -5.62 14.71 -27.18
N CYS A 13 -6.87 14.25 -27.12
CA CYS A 13 -8.10 15.08 -27.19
C CYS A 13 -9.34 14.19 -27.04
N GLY A 14 -9.97 14.24 -25.86
CA GLY A 14 -11.29 13.65 -25.58
C GLY A 14 -12.36 14.74 -25.42
N THR A 15 -13.57 14.46 -25.90
CA THR A 15 -14.74 15.36 -25.88
C THR A 15 -15.30 15.58 -24.46
N GLN A 16 -15.64 16.84 -24.15
CA GLN A 16 -16.26 17.25 -22.88
C GLN A 16 -17.58 16.51 -22.60
N LYS A 17 -17.64 15.79 -21.47
CA LYS A 17 -18.88 15.42 -20.78
C LYS A 17 -18.98 16.20 -19.47
N LYS A 18 -20.14 16.80 -19.24
CA LYS A 18 -20.46 17.62 -18.06
C LYS A 18 -20.39 16.78 -16.79
N CYS A 19 -19.66 17.29 -15.79
CA CYS A 19 -19.49 16.72 -14.46
C CYS A 19 -20.82 16.68 -13.69
N LEU A 20 -21.11 15.54 -13.06
CA LEU A 20 -21.61 15.48 -11.70
C LEU A 20 -20.97 14.25 -11.02
N PHE A 21 -20.22 14.51 -9.95
CA PHE A 21 -19.45 13.62 -9.05
C PHE A 21 -18.03 13.21 -9.47
N PRO A 22 -17.02 13.37 -8.59
CA PRO A 22 -15.64 12.97 -8.87
C PRO A 22 -15.43 11.47 -8.59
N ASP A 23 -14.93 10.75 -9.60
CA ASP A 23 -14.40 9.39 -9.45
C ASP A 23 -13.08 9.44 -8.66
N LEU A 24 -12.98 8.62 -7.62
CA LEU A 24 -11.74 8.38 -6.87
C LEU A 24 -10.75 7.65 -7.79
N ALA A 25 -9.56 8.22 -7.98
CA ALA A 25 -8.47 7.58 -8.71
C ALA A 25 -8.05 6.29 -8.00
N PRO A 26 -7.82 5.18 -8.73
CA PRO A 26 -7.33 3.94 -8.13
C PRO A 26 -5.82 4.04 -7.89
N THR A 27 -5.41 4.58 -6.75
CA THR A 27 -4.07 4.33 -6.19
C THR A 27 -4.12 3.06 -5.36
N SER A 28 -4.01 1.90 -6.01
CA SER A 28 -3.73 0.67 -5.28
C SER A 28 -3.01 -0.37 -6.13
N THR A 29 -1.73 -0.55 -5.80
CA THR A 29 -0.94 -1.75 -6.08
C THR A 29 -1.31 -2.92 -5.16
N THR A 30 -2.38 -2.81 -4.37
CA THR A 30 -2.81 -3.80 -3.36
C THR A 30 -3.66 -4.96 -3.92
N ARG A 31 -3.85 -5.05 -5.24
CA ARG A 31 -4.66 -6.12 -5.83
C ARG A 31 -4.12 -7.53 -5.52
N ASP A 32 -2.81 -7.65 -5.30
CA ASP A 32 -2.17 -8.91 -4.92
C ASP A 32 -2.26 -9.23 -3.41
N SER A 33 -2.55 -8.25 -2.56
CA SER A 33 -2.66 -8.44 -1.10
C SER A 33 -4.07 -8.79 -0.62
N TYR A 34 -5.09 -8.62 -1.45
CA TYR A 34 -6.47 -9.04 -1.16
C TYR A 34 -6.85 -10.24 -2.03
N GLN A 35 -6.23 -11.39 -1.78
CA GLN A 35 -6.82 -12.64 -2.27
C GLN A 35 -8.14 -12.87 -1.53
N SER A 36 -9.24 -12.98 -2.28
CA SER A 36 -10.51 -13.47 -1.74
C SER A 36 -10.35 -14.94 -1.37
N TYR A 37 -10.11 -15.23 -0.10
CA TYR A 37 -10.08 -16.59 0.41
C TYR A 37 -11.51 -17.11 0.54
N TYR A 38 -11.83 -18.13 -0.26
CA TYR A 38 -13.06 -18.89 -0.14
C TYR A 38 -12.71 -20.25 0.45
N LEU A 39 -13.39 -20.66 1.52
CA LEU A 39 -13.27 -22.01 2.05
C LEU A 39 -13.65 -23.04 0.96
N PRO A 40 -12.90 -24.13 0.78
CA PRO A 40 -13.28 -25.21 -0.14
C PRO A 40 -14.69 -25.74 0.19
N GLY A 41 -15.64 -25.58 -0.75
CA GLY A 41 -17.04 -25.98 -0.56
C GLY A 41 -18.02 -24.84 -0.26
N TYR A 42 -17.55 -23.58 -0.19
CA TYR A 42 -18.40 -22.41 0.02
C TYR A 42 -19.27 -22.15 -1.23
N ARG A 43 -20.53 -22.62 -1.21
CA ARG A 43 -21.54 -22.13 -2.15
C ARG A 43 -21.91 -20.72 -1.71
N SER A 44 -21.74 -19.74 -2.61
CA SER A 44 -22.36 -18.42 -2.44
C SER A 44 -23.86 -18.62 -2.25
N LEU A 45 -24.31 -18.56 -0.99
CA LEU A 45 -25.72 -18.38 -0.67
C LEU A 45 -26.02 -16.95 -1.13
N SER A 46 -26.60 -16.86 -2.32
CA SER A 46 -27.23 -15.67 -2.86
C SER A 46 -27.84 -14.85 -1.73
N SER A 47 -27.31 -13.62 -1.57
CA SER A 47 -27.85 -12.52 -0.78
C SER A 47 -29.24 -12.81 -0.21
N TRP A 48 -29.30 -13.16 1.07
CA TRP A 48 -30.55 -13.27 1.81
C TRP A 48 -31.26 -11.92 1.68
N ARG A 49 -32.31 -11.86 0.85
CA ARG A 49 -33.24 -10.72 0.84
C ARG A 49 -34.35 -11.07 1.84
N PRO A 50 -34.62 -10.24 2.87
CA PRO A 50 -35.82 -10.41 3.66
C PRO A 50 -37.02 -10.41 2.72
N SER A 51 -37.84 -11.46 2.75
CA SER A 51 -39.10 -11.45 2.02
C SER A 51 -40.00 -10.39 2.66
N LEU A 52 -40.43 -9.38 1.88
CA LEU A 52 -41.35 -8.34 2.32
C LEU A 52 -42.80 -8.84 2.49
N LEU A 53 -42.99 -10.10 2.88
CA LEU A 53 -44.32 -10.69 3.09
C LEU A 53 -44.51 -11.05 4.56
N HIS A 54 -44.37 -10.07 5.44
CA HIS A 54 -45.07 -10.12 6.72
C HIS A 54 -46.54 -9.77 6.41
N ARG A 55 -47.38 -10.78 6.18
CA ARG A 55 -48.83 -10.57 6.14
C ARG A 55 -49.30 -10.37 7.58
N VAL A 56 -49.26 -9.12 8.03
CA VAL A 56 -49.99 -8.68 9.22
C VAL A 56 -51.46 -8.98 8.96
N VAL A 57 -52.05 -9.83 9.78
CA VAL A 57 -53.52 -9.96 9.83
C VAL A 57 -54.03 -8.66 10.45
N SER A 58 -54.44 -7.73 9.59
CA SER A 58 -55.13 -6.52 10.00
C SER A 58 -56.47 -6.91 10.61
N VAL A 59 -56.56 -6.84 11.94
CA VAL A 59 -57.86 -6.79 12.64
C VAL A 59 -58.48 -5.43 12.29
N PRO A 60 -59.73 -5.35 11.82
CA PRO A 60 -60.34 -4.06 11.49
C PRO A 60 -60.46 -3.20 12.76
N PRO A 61 -60.19 -1.89 12.69
CA PRO A 61 -60.52 -0.99 13.78
C PRO A 61 -62.03 -0.96 13.98
N SER A 62 -62.47 -1.25 15.20
CA SER A 62 -63.85 -1.05 15.62
C SER A 62 -64.23 0.40 15.36
N SER A 63 -65.30 0.61 14.58
CA SER A 63 -65.87 1.92 14.29
C SER A 63 -66.26 2.63 15.59
N ALA A 64 -65.59 3.74 15.88
CA ALA A 64 -66.02 4.67 16.92
C ALA A 64 -67.25 5.44 16.43
N GLU A 65 -68.45 4.96 16.76
CA GLU A 65 -69.67 5.76 16.60
C GLU A 65 -69.79 6.80 17.73
N GLN A 66 -69.96 8.06 17.34
CA GLN A 66 -70.30 9.18 18.22
C GLN A 66 -71.72 9.03 18.76
N PHE A 67 -71.86 8.84 20.08
CA PHE A 67 -73.14 8.87 20.78
C PHE A 67 -73.69 10.30 20.90
N ARG A 68 -74.87 10.57 20.32
CA ARG A 68 -75.78 11.66 20.74
C ARG A 68 -76.89 11.05 21.63
N PRO A 69 -77.22 11.62 22.81
CA PRO A 69 -78.17 11.00 23.72
C PRO A 69 -79.55 11.66 23.60
N THR A 70 -80.47 11.03 22.85
CA THR A 70 -81.92 11.28 23.03
C THR A 70 -82.70 10.09 22.49
N GLY A 71 -83.39 9.37 23.38
CA GLY A 71 -84.34 8.30 23.04
C GLY A 71 -84.06 7.00 23.78
N ARG A 72 -84.91 6.69 24.77
CA ARG A 72 -84.90 5.44 25.54
C ARG A 72 -85.16 4.26 24.59
N PRO A 73 -84.21 3.31 24.39
CA PRO A 73 -84.50 2.11 23.63
C PRO A 73 -85.36 1.16 24.47
N PRO A 74 -86.29 0.38 23.86
CA PRO A 74 -87.06 -0.60 24.59
C PRO A 74 -86.12 -1.68 25.14
N ALA A 75 -86.33 -2.06 26.41
CA ALA A 75 -85.66 -3.19 27.04
C ALA A 75 -86.18 -4.50 26.43
N VAL A 76 -85.70 -4.84 25.24
CA VAL A 76 -85.74 -6.22 24.75
C VAL A 76 -84.41 -6.84 25.15
N LEU A 77 -84.43 -7.58 26.26
CA LEU A 77 -83.34 -8.50 26.58
C LEU A 77 -83.11 -9.40 25.36
N PRO A 78 -81.88 -9.53 24.84
CA PRO A 78 -81.60 -10.47 23.77
C PRO A 78 -82.04 -11.85 24.24
N THR A 79 -82.97 -12.47 23.51
CA THR A 79 -83.49 -13.80 23.81
C THR A 79 -82.29 -14.76 23.89
N LEU A 80 -82.01 -15.28 25.09
CA LEU A 80 -80.87 -16.16 25.43
C LEU A 80 -80.86 -17.50 24.67
N HIS A 81 -81.80 -17.73 23.75
CA HIS A 81 -81.83 -18.93 22.91
C HIS A 81 -80.83 -18.93 21.75
N SER A 82 -80.26 -17.78 21.36
CA SER A 82 -79.17 -17.75 20.37
C SER A 82 -77.82 -18.21 20.98
N ALA A 83 -77.67 -18.10 22.30
CA ALA A 83 -76.42 -18.43 23.01
C ALA A 83 -76.25 -19.93 23.31
N LEU A 84 -77.26 -20.77 23.05
CA LEU A 84 -77.24 -22.22 23.36
C LEU A 84 -76.97 -23.12 22.14
N ARG A 85 -76.74 -22.57 20.95
CA ARG A 85 -76.10 -23.30 19.86
C ARG A 85 -74.60 -23.06 19.95
N SER A 86 -73.84 -24.09 20.33
CA SER A 86 -72.37 -24.01 20.25
C SER A 86 -71.98 -23.63 18.82
N ARG A 87 -71.37 -22.45 18.63
CA ARG A 87 -70.98 -21.93 17.30
C ARG A 87 -69.95 -22.82 16.59
N TYR A 88 -69.26 -23.66 17.36
CA TYR A 88 -68.28 -24.63 16.91
C TYR A 88 -68.51 -25.94 17.65
N SER A 89 -68.36 -27.07 16.96
CA SER A 89 -68.36 -28.39 17.58
C SER A 89 -67.02 -28.65 18.28
N THR A 90 -66.99 -29.55 19.27
CA THR A 90 -65.75 -30.08 19.85
C THR A 90 -64.80 -30.59 18.75
N ARG A 91 -65.35 -31.15 17.67
CA ARG A 91 -64.59 -31.57 16.49
C ARG A 91 -63.90 -30.39 15.77
N ASP A 92 -64.58 -29.25 15.66
CA ASP A 92 -64.03 -28.05 15.02
C ASP A 92 -62.91 -27.44 15.88
N TRP A 93 -63.06 -27.46 17.20
CA TRP A 93 -62.02 -27.06 18.15
C TRP A 93 -60.78 -27.96 18.07
N HIS A 94 -60.97 -29.29 18.04
CA HIS A 94 -59.86 -30.23 17.85
C HIS A 94 -59.17 -30.04 16.50
N HIS A 95 -59.94 -29.77 15.44
CA HIS A 95 -59.38 -29.51 14.12
C HIS A 95 -58.55 -28.22 14.12
N ALA A 96 -59.07 -27.12 14.66
CA ALA A 96 -58.35 -25.85 14.77
C ALA A 96 -57.06 -25.98 15.62
N ASN A 97 -57.13 -26.65 16.77
CA ASN A 97 -55.96 -26.91 17.60
C ASN A 97 -54.92 -27.78 16.90
N MET A 98 -55.34 -28.81 16.16
CA MET A 98 -54.42 -29.63 15.38
C MET A 98 -53.72 -28.81 14.29
N VAL A 99 -54.43 -27.89 13.62
CA VAL A 99 -53.83 -26.99 12.62
C VAL A 99 -52.84 -26.02 13.28
N HIS A 100 -53.20 -25.43 14.43
CA HIS A 100 -52.30 -24.58 15.21
C HIS A 100 -51.05 -25.34 15.66
N LEU A 101 -51.20 -26.54 16.21
CA LEU A 101 -50.08 -27.37 16.66
C LEU A 101 -49.12 -27.66 15.50
N LYS A 102 -49.64 -28.08 14.35
CA LYS A 102 -48.84 -28.30 13.13
C LYS A 102 -48.12 -27.03 12.66
N GLY A 103 -48.80 -25.87 12.72
CA GLY A 103 -48.20 -24.58 12.40
C GLY A 103 -47.06 -24.20 13.36
N CYS A 104 -47.26 -24.40 14.67
CA CYS A 104 -46.25 -24.18 15.69
C CYS A 104 -45.06 -25.15 15.53
N GLU A 105 -45.30 -26.42 15.22
CA GLU A 105 -44.25 -27.41 14.95
C GLU A 105 -43.41 -27.05 13.73
N ALA A 106 -44.06 -26.62 12.63
CA ALA A 106 -43.37 -26.13 11.46
C ALA A 106 -42.52 -24.89 11.80
N SER A 107 -43.08 -23.90 12.51
CA SER A 107 -42.34 -22.71 12.95
C SER A 107 -41.12 -23.07 13.81
N ARG A 108 -41.27 -23.97 14.79
CA ARG A 108 -40.18 -24.46 15.63
C ARG A 108 -39.10 -25.17 14.81
N HIS A 109 -39.49 -25.97 13.81
CA HIS A 109 -38.55 -26.62 12.91
C HIS A 109 -37.76 -25.60 12.08
N TRP A 110 -38.42 -24.59 11.50
CA TRP A 110 -37.76 -23.52 10.75
C TRP A 110 -36.82 -22.68 11.62
N ALA A 111 -37.24 -22.34 12.84
CA ALA A 111 -36.40 -21.64 13.80
C ALA A 111 -35.16 -22.47 14.19
N GLY A 112 -35.34 -23.77 14.44
CA GLY A 112 -34.24 -24.68 14.73
C GLY A 112 -33.24 -24.78 13.57
N ARG A 113 -33.74 -24.86 12.34
CA ARG A 113 -32.90 -24.82 11.13
C ARG A 113 -32.16 -23.49 10.98
N LEU A 114 -32.82 -22.36 11.17
CA LEU A 114 -32.21 -21.03 11.07
C LEU A 114 -31.11 -20.85 12.12
N ASN A 115 -31.33 -21.28 13.36
CA ASN A 115 -30.31 -21.23 14.42
C ASN A 115 -29.11 -22.13 14.10
N ALA A 116 -29.35 -23.33 13.55
CA ALA A 116 -28.28 -24.23 13.14
C ALA A 116 -27.47 -23.66 11.97
N ASP A 117 -28.14 -23.09 10.97
CA ASP A 117 -27.51 -22.46 9.81
C ASP A 117 -26.74 -21.19 10.23
N SER A 118 -27.28 -20.38 11.15
CA SER A 118 -26.61 -19.21 11.73
C SER A 118 -25.38 -19.60 12.56
N SER A 119 -25.47 -20.65 13.38
CA SER A 119 -24.34 -21.15 14.17
C SER A 119 -23.21 -21.65 13.27
N ARG A 120 -23.55 -22.39 12.20
CA ARG A 120 -22.57 -22.84 11.21
C ARG A 120 -21.90 -21.67 10.51
N MET A 121 -22.69 -20.69 10.06
CA MET A 121 -22.15 -19.50 9.40
C MET A 121 -21.19 -18.73 10.31
N MET A 122 -21.51 -18.60 11.60
CA MET A 122 -20.63 -17.96 12.57
C MET A 122 -19.31 -18.72 12.71
N GLN A 123 -19.34 -20.05 12.80
CA GLN A 123 -18.13 -20.88 12.86
C GLN A 123 -17.29 -20.78 11.58
N ASP A 124 -17.91 -20.87 10.41
CA ASP A 124 -17.22 -20.76 9.12
C ASP A 124 -16.54 -19.39 8.97
N LYS A 125 -17.20 -18.33 9.45
CA LYS A 125 -16.66 -16.97 9.44
C LYS A 125 -15.53 -16.79 10.45
N ASP A 126 -15.67 -17.30 11.66
CA ASP A 126 -14.63 -17.27 12.68
C ASP A 126 -13.35 -17.97 12.19
N GLN A 127 -13.50 -19.18 11.62
CA GLN A 127 -12.39 -19.92 11.04
C GLN A 127 -11.70 -19.16 9.90
N LEU A 128 -12.49 -18.58 8.97
CA LEU A 128 -11.94 -17.79 7.88
C LEU A 128 -11.20 -16.55 8.40
N THR A 129 -11.76 -15.85 9.38
CA THR A 129 -11.12 -14.69 10.00
C THR A 129 -9.80 -15.07 10.65
N HIS A 130 -9.73 -16.19 11.37
CA HIS A 130 -8.49 -16.68 11.97
C HIS A 130 -7.42 -16.94 10.90
N GLN A 131 -7.76 -17.69 9.84
CA GLN A 131 -6.84 -17.99 8.75
C GLN A 131 -6.32 -16.71 8.07
N MET A 132 -7.21 -15.75 7.77
CA MET A 132 -6.81 -14.48 7.18
C MET A 132 -5.89 -13.66 8.10
N GLN A 133 -6.11 -13.70 9.41
CA GLN A 133 -5.25 -13.03 10.39
C GLN A 133 -3.86 -13.67 10.47
N GLU A 134 -3.79 -15.00 10.47
CA GLU A 134 -2.52 -15.75 10.44
C GLU A 134 -1.73 -15.47 9.16
N ASP A 135 -2.37 -15.55 7.99
CA ASP A 135 -1.73 -15.26 6.72
C ASP A 135 -1.24 -13.81 6.64
N SER A 136 -2.05 -12.86 7.10
CA SER A 136 -1.65 -11.44 7.17
C SER A 136 -0.45 -11.23 8.11
N SER A 137 -0.44 -11.91 9.27
CA SER A 137 0.67 -11.85 10.22
C SER A 137 1.94 -12.44 9.62
N ARG A 138 1.84 -13.58 8.91
CA ARG A 138 2.98 -14.19 8.21
C ARG A 138 3.54 -13.26 7.15
N ASN A 139 2.69 -12.72 6.28
CA ASN A 139 3.08 -11.80 5.22
C ASN A 139 3.73 -10.53 5.76
N LEU A 140 3.22 -9.97 6.87
CA LEU A 140 3.84 -8.84 7.56
C LEU A 140 5.23 -9.21 8.12
N GLY A 141 5.36 -10.38 8.75
CA GLY A 141 6.66 -10.86 9.24
C GLY A 141 7.70 -11.01 8.12
N GLU A 142 7.33 -11.60 7.00
CA GLU A 142 8.18 -11.71 5.80
C GLU A 142 8.58 -10.31 5.28
N ARG A 143 7.63 -9.38 5.17
CA ARG A 143 7.89 -8.01 4.73
C ARG A 143 8.81 -7.25 5.69
N ILE A 144 8.62 -7.37 7.00
CA ILE A 144 9.49 -6.76 8.03
C ILE A 144 10.92 -7.27 7.87
N SER A 145 11.10 -8.58 7.69
CA SER A 145 12.41 -9.19 7.45
C SER A 145 13.05 -8.61 6.17
N ASN A 146 12.31 -8.59 5.06
CA ASN A 146 12.80 -8.07 3.79
C ASN A 146 13.19 -6.60 3.87
N ILE A 147 12.37 -5.75 4.48
CA ILE A 147 12.69 -4.33 4.68
C ILE A 147 13.92 -4.20 5.61
N GLY A 148 14.02 -5.04 6.65
CA GLY A 148 15.19 -5.09 7.52
C GLY A 148 16.48 -5.35 6.74
N LEU A 149 16.47 -6.37 5.86
CA LEU A 149 17.59 -6.69 4.97
C LEU A 149 17.97 -5.52 4.07
N TRP A 150 16.99 -4.89 3.42
CA TRP A 150 17.26 -3.75 2.54
C TRP A 150 17.78 -2.53 3.30
N ARG A 151 17.30 -2.27 4.52
CA ARG A 151 17.85 -1.19 5.35
C ARG A 151 19.31 -1.42 5.69
N THR A 152 19.68 -2.65 6.06
CA THR A 152 21.07 -2.98 6.35
C THR A 152 21.94 -2.88 5.10
N GLU A 153 21.45 -3.35 3.95
CA GLU A 153 22.17 -3.30 2.67
C GLU A 153 22.39 -1.86 2.21
N LEU A 154 21.35 -1.02 2.23
CA LEU A 154 21.44 0.39 1.86
C LEU A 154 22.42 1.15 2.77
N THR A 155 22.42 0.85 4.07
CA THR A 155 23.36 1.47 5.02
C THR A 155 24.79 1.04 4.72
N TYR A 156 25.00 -0.26 4.48
CA TYR A 156 26.31 -0.81 4.15
C TYR A 156 26.87 -0.21 2.84
N GLU A 157 26.06 -0.17 1.78
CA GLU A 157 26.44 0.38 0.49
C GLU A 157 26.71 1.89 0.57
N LEU A 158 25.93 2.64 1.35
CA LEU A 158 26.19 4.05 1.60
C LEU A 158 27.55 4.26 2.29
N GLU A 159 27.85 3.50 3.34
CA GLU A 159 29.15 3.57 4.01
C GLU A 159 30.31 3.19 3.09
N TYR A 160 30.13 2.15 2.26
CA TYR A 160 31.13 1.71 1.30
C TYR A 160 31.39 2.79 0.24
N LEU A 161 30.33 3.36 -0.34
CA LEU A 161 30.40 4.45 -1.31
C LEU A 161 31.12 5.68 -0.73
N LEU A 162 30.87 6.04 0.52
CA LEU A 162 31.55 7.15 1.18
C LEU A 162 33.05 6.90 1.35
N LYS A 163 33.44 5.67 1.74
CA LYS A 163 34.85 5.27 1.85
C LYS A 163 35.56 5.36 0.51
N GLU A 164 34.96 4.83 -0.54
CA GLU A 164 35.53 4.86 -1.90
C GLU A 164 35.62 6.29 -2.45
N THR A 165 34.58 7.11 -2.20
CA THR A 165 34.56 8.52 -2.58
C THR A 165 35.72 9.28 -1.92
N HIS A 166 35.97 9.04 -0.63
CA HIS A 166 37.11 9.65 0.06
C HIS A 166 38.47 9.19 -0.48
N ALA A 167 38.60 7.92 -0.86
CA ALA A 167 39.80 7.40 -1.50
C ALA A 167 40.05 8.07 -2.86
N LEU A 168 39.00 8.24 -3.67
CA LEU A 168 39.06 8.95 -4.95
C LEU A 168 39.43 10.43 -4.79
N GLU A 169 38.85 11.13 -3.81
CA GLU A 169 39.23 12.52 -3.50
C GLU A 169 40.71 12.63 -3.12
N THR A 170 41.22 11.70 -2.33
CA THR A 170 42.63 11.65 -1.93
C THR A 170 43.52 11.39 -3.14
N ALA A 171 43.14 10.45 -4.02
CA ALA A 171 43.86 10.17 -5.26
C ALA A 171 43.87 11.40 -6.18
N LYS A 172 42.74 12.09 -6.34
CA LYS A 172 42.64 13.33 -7.13
C LYS A 172 43.59 14.40 -6.60
N LYS A 173 43.59 14.66 -5.29
CA LYS A 173 44.50 15.64 -4.67
C LYS A 173 45.97 15.31 -4.94
N ARG A 174 46.35 14.02 -4.85
CA ARG A 174 47.71 13.56 -5.19
C ARG A 174 48.09 13.83 -6.64
N LEU A 175 47.17 13.60 -7.58
CA LEU A 175 47.39 13.90 -9.00
C LEU A 175 47.56 15.41 -9.23
N GLU A 176 46.74 16.24 -8.59
CA GLU A 176 46.84 17.70 -8.68
C GLU A 176 48.17 18.22 -8.10
N CYS A 177 48.64 17.66 -6.98
CA CYS A 177 49.97 17.95 -6.45
C CYS A 177 51.09 17.55 -7.43
N ALA A 178 51.03 16.34 -8.00
CA ALA A 178 52.03 15.87 -8.96
C ALA A 178 52.08 16.74 -10.23
N ILE A 179 50.93 17.22 -10.71
CA ILE A 179 50.85 18.19 -11.81
C ILE A 179 51.57 19.49 -11.44
N GLY A 180 51.39 19.98 -10.20
CA GLY A 180 52.08 21.18 -9.70
C GLY A 180 53.60 21.02 -9.61
N GLU A 181 54.08 19.84 -9.19
CA GLU A 181 55.51 19.51 -9.13
C GLU A 181 56.13 19.47 -10.54
N ILE A 182 55.48 18.77 -11.49
CA ILE A 182 55.92 18.71 -12.90
C ILE A 182 55.95 20.11 -13.52
N GLN A 183 54.97 20.97 -13.22
CA GLN A 183 54.97 22.35 -13.69
C GLN A 183 56.21 23.13 -13.23
N GLY A 184 56.67 22.89 -12.00
CA GLY A 184 57.91 23.49 -11.47
C GLY A 184 59.17 23.00 -12.20
N GLN A 185 59.26 21.69 -12.44
CA GLN A 185 60.37 21.07 -13.17
C GLN A 185 60.42 21.57 -14.62
N MET A 186 59.28 21.59 -15.32
CA MET A 186 59.17 22.08 -16.69
C MET A 186 59.57 23.56 -16.82
N LYS A 187 59.17 24.42 -15.87
CA LYS A 187 59.61 25.83 -15.85
C LYS A 187 61.12 25.97 -15.75
N THR A 188 61.76 25.12 -14.94
CA THR A 188 63.22 25.11 -14.78
C THR A 188 63.90 24.71 -16.08
N ALA A 189 63.42 23.66 -16.75
CA ALA A 189 63.93 23.25 -18.06
C ALA A 189 63.76 24.34 -19.14
N LEU A 190 62.61 25.03 -19.15
CA LEU A 190 62.37 26.17 -20.04
C LEU A 190 63.28 27.36 -19.75
N GLU A 191 63.56 27.66 -18.48
CA GLU A 191 64.49 28.72 -18.08
C GLU A 191 65.92 28.39 -18.51
N CYS A 192 66.35 27.13 -18.38
CA CYS A 192 67.62 26.64 -18.91
C CYS A 192 67.73 26.86 -20.43
N LEU A 193 66.68 26.53 -21.20
CA LEU A 193 66.63 26.81 -22.64
C LEU A 193 66.72 28.31 -22.94
N TYR A 194 65.98 29.13 -22.21
CA TYR A 194 65.99 30.59 -22.37
C TYR A 194 67.36 31.21 -22.08
N ILE A 195 68.11 30.72 -21.08
CA ILE A 195 69.47 31.18 -20.80
C ILE A 195 70.42 30.77 -21.93
N ARG A 196 70.27 29.56 -22.48
CA ARG A 196 71.11 29.05 -23.57
C ARG A 196 70.92 29.84 -24.87
N GLU A 197 69.71 30.32 -25.13
CA GLU A 197 69.40 31.19 -26.27
C GLU A 197 70.13 32.55 -26.21
N LYS A 198 70.62 32.96 -25.02
CA LYS A 198 71.40 34.20 -24.85
C LYS A 198 72.89 34.06 -25.18
N ARG A 199 73.37 32.86 -25.54
CA ARG A 199 74.75 32.66 -26.00
C ARG A 199 75.00 33.46 -27.29
N LYS A 200 76.24 33.89 -27.51
CA LYS A 200 76.59 34.79 -28.63
C LYS A 200 77.49 34.09 -29.64
N GLU A 201 77.36 34.51 -30.90
CA GLU A 201 78.25 34.12 -31.99
C GLU A 201 78.41 32.60 -32.13
N ILE A 202 79.65 32.10 -32.07
CA ILE A 202 80.00 30.69 -32.25
C ILE A 202 79.47 29.81 -31.11
N ASP A 203 79.15 30.39 -29.94
CA ASP A 203 78.64 29.65 -28.77
C ASP A 203 77.13 29.37 -28.85
N LEU A 204 76.40 30.02 -29.77
CA LEU A 204 74.99 29.75 -30.02
C LEU A 204 74.85 28.48 -30.89
N VAL A 205 75.01 27.32 -30.23
CA VAL A 205 74.99 26.01 -30.87
C VAL A 205 73.87 25.15 -30.31
N HIS A 206 73.17 24.46 -31.21
CA HIS A 206 72.18 23.43 -30.89
C HIS A 206 72.84 22.12 -30.47
N ASP A 207 73.48 22.14 -29.30
CA ASP A 207 74.19 21.01 -28.71
C ASP A 207 73.24 19.91 -28.19
N ASP A 208 73.81 18.80 -27.75
CA ASP A 208 73.02 17.67 -27.27
C ASP A 208 72.28 17.96 -25.96
N VAL A 209 72.77 18.90 -25.14
CA VAL A 209 72.09 19.32 -23.92
C VAL A 209 70.81 20.09 -24.27
N GLU A 210 70.82 20.94 -25.28
CA GLU A 210 69.62 21.64 -25.76
C GLU A 210 68.55 20.67 -26.28
N LYS A 211 68.97 19.72 -27.12
CA LYS A 211 68.08 18.67 -27.64
C LYS A 211 67.44 17.86 -26.52
N ASN A 212 68.22 17.54 -25.48
CA ASN A 212 67.70 16.80 -24.33
C ASN A 212 66.76 17.63 -23.47
N LEU A 213 67.04 18.92 -23.26
CA LEU A 213 66.12 19.85 -22.56
C LEU A 213 64.80 20.02 -23.30
N MET A 214 64.81 20.10 -24.64
CA MET A 214 63.58 20.15 -25.44
C MET A 214 62.75 18.88 -25.27
N LYS A 215 63.39 17.70 -25.37
CA LYS A 215 62.71 16.41 -25.13
C LYS A 215 62.15 16.30 -23.73
N GLU A 216 62.89 16.77 -22.72
CA GLU A 216 62.46 16.80 -21.33
C GLU A 216 61.20 17.66 -21.15
N VAL A 217 61.15 18.85 -21.75
CA VAL A 217 59.95 19.69 -21.77
C VAL A 217 58.76 18.98 -22.42
N ASP A 218 58.97 18.29 -23.55
CA ASP A 218 57.89 17.57 -24.22
C ASP A 218 57.38 16.40 -23.37
N VAL A 219 58.27 15.62 -22.74
CA VAL A 219 57.89 14.55 -21.80
C VAL A 219 57.09 15.11 -20.61
N TYR A 220 57.50 16.26 -20.06
CA TYR A 220 56.75 16.89 -18.96
C TYR A 220 55.34 17.30 -19.38
N LYS A 221 55.16 17.83 -20.60
CA LYS A 221 53.83 18.17 -21.13
C LYS A 221 52.96 16.92 -21.28
N ASP A 222 53.52 15.85 -21.86
CA ASP A 222 52.79 14.59 -22.06
C ASP A 222 52.36 13.99 -20.70
N CYS A 223 53.27 13.96 -19.73
CA CYS A 223 52.96 13.51 -18.36
C CYS A 223 51.87 14.38 -17.72
N GLN A 224 51.96 15.70 -17.84
CA GLN A 224 50.96 16.62 -17.31
C GLN A 224 49.58 16.39 -17.93
N GLU A 225 49.51 16.19 -19.25
CA GLU A 225 48.27 15.91 -19.95
C GLU A 225 47.62 14.59 -19.47
N ILE A 226 48.41 13.53 -19.31
CA ILE A 226 47.94 12.23 -18.81
C ILE A 226 47.35 12.36 -17.41
N LEU A 227 48.08 13.01 -16.48
CA LEU A 227 47.63 13.21 -15.11
C LEU A 227 46.38 14.08 -15.04
N ALA A 228 46.32 15.14 -15.86
CA ALA A 228 45.17 16.03 -15.92
C ALA A 228 43.92 15.28 -16.42
N LYS A 229 44.05 14.46 -17.48
CA LYS A 229 42.95 13.61 -17.98
C LYS A 229 42.46 12.64 -16.90
N LEU A 230 43.37 12.04 -16.13
CA LEU A 230 42.99 11.15 -15.03
C LEU A 230 42.26 11.89 -13.91
N ALA A 231 42.73 13.07 -13.50
CA ALA A 231 42.06 13.90 -12.50
C ALA A 231 40.66 14.35 -12.95
N GLN A 232 40.46 14.63 -14.24
CA GLN A 232 39.15 14.92 -14.82
C GLN A 232 38.22 13.70 -14.76
N ARG A 233 38.71 12.50 -15.11
CA ARG A 233 37.94 11.25 -14.98
C ARG A 233 37.50 11.00 -13.55
N ILE A 234 38.40 11.19 -12.57
CA ILE A 234 38.03 11.06 -11.15
C ILE A 234 36.99 12.10 -10.76
N SER A 235 37.12 13.35 -11.23
CA SER A 235 36.13 14.41 -10.95
C SER A 235 34.75 14.06 -11.48
N HIS A 236 34.66 13.46 -12.67
CA HIS A 236 33.40 12.97 -13.21
C HIS A 236 32.83 11.82 -12.36
N GLN A 237 33.67 10.86 -11.96
CA GLN A 237 33.23 9.76 -11.09
C GLN A 237 32.73 10.24 -9.73
N LEU A 238 33.36 11.26 -9.14
CA LEU A 238 32.90 11.89 -7.89
C LEU A 238 31.50 12.51 -8.05
N GLY A 239 31.18 13.05 -9.23
CA GLY A 239 29.83 13.51 -9.55
C GLY A 239 28.81 12.36 -9.53
N ILE A 240 29.12 11.26 -10.21
CA ILE A 240 28.27 10.05 -10.23
C ILE A 240 28.08 9.49 -8.82
N ASN A 241 29.16 9.41 -8.02
CA ASN A 241 29.08 8.95 -6.64
C ASN A 241 28.17 9.84 -5.78
N ARG A 242 28.17 11.16 -6.02
CA ARG A 242 27.28 12.09 -5.30
C ARG A 242 25.81 11.87 -5.64
N ASP A 243 25.50 11.60 -6.90
CA ASP A 243 24.14 11.26 -7.32
C ASP A 243 23.67 9.93 -6.71
N ALA A 244 24.55 8.91 -6.71
CA ALA A 244 24.28 7.63 -6.08
C ALA A 244 24.10 7.77 -4.54
N GLN A 245 24.95 8.55 -3.88
CA GLN A 245 24.84 8.84 -2.45
C GLN A 245 23.48 9.46 -2.13
N HIS A 246 23.08 10.48 -2.89
CA HIS A 246 21.80 11.15 -2.67
C HIS A 246 20.61 10.19 -2.86
N ALA A 247 20.64 9.30 -3.86
CA ALA A 247 19.60 8.30 -4.05
C ALA A 247 19.49 7.33 -2.86
N LEU A 248 20.62 6.86 -2.33
CA LEU A 248 20.65 5.99 -1.14
C LEU A 248 20.14 6.71 0.11
N GLU A 249 20.58 7.96 0.33
CA GLU A 249 20.14 8.80 1.46
C GLU A 249 18.64 9.12 1.41
N GLN A 250 18.03 9.16 0.22
CA GLN A 250 16.59 9.33 0.06
C GLN A 250 15.79 8.04 0.35
N ASP A 251 16.27 6.88 -0.08
CA ASP A 251 15.52 5.62 0.13
C ASP A 251 15.57 5.13 1.58
N LEU A 252 16.68 5.40 2.29
CA LEU A 252 16.86 4.96 3.67
C LEU A 252 15.77 5.45 4.65
N PRO A 253 15.38 6.74 4.71
CA PRO A 253 14.31 7.21 5.59
C PRO A 253 12.96 6.59 5.23
N ASP A 254 12.67 6.38 3.94
CA ASP A 254 11.43 5.74 3.49
C ASP A 254 11.38 4.28 3.97
N LYS A 255 12.48 3.54 3.84
CA LYS A 255 12.59 2.17 4.38
C LYS A 255 12.49 2.14 5.91
N ASN A 256 13.08 3.11 6.61
CA ASN A 256 12.95 3.25 8.07
C ASN A 256 11.49 3.49 8.48
N SER A 257 10.80 4.42 7.82
CA SER A 257 9.39 4.72 8.06
C SER A 257 8.51 3.49 7.81
N ALA A 258 8.69 2.84 6.66
CA ALA A 258 7.95 1.62 6.32
C ALA A 258 8.17 0.51 7.35
N HIS A 259 9.41 0.31 7.81
CA HIS A 259 9.70 -0.68 8.84
C HIS A 259 8.99 -0.37 10.17
N VAL A 260 8.99 0.89 10.62
CA VAL A 260 8.31 1.29 11.86
C VAL A 260 6.81 1.06 11.77
N ILE A 261 6.20 1.42 10.62
CA ILE A 261 4.78 1.17 10.37
C ILE A 261 4.48 -0.32 10.41
N ASP A 262 5.28 -1.13 9.71
CA ASP A 262 5.03 -2.56 9.60
C ASP A 262 5.20 -3.29 10.93
N VAL A 263 6.23 -2.96 11.71
CA VAL A 263 6.42 -3.49 13.07
C VAL A 263 5.22 -3.13 13.95
N LYS A 264 4.79 -1.86 13.92
CA LYS A 264 3.61 -1.43 14.67
C LYS A 264 2.37 -2.21 14.28
N CYS A 265 2.14 -2.43 12.98
CA CYS A 265 1.01 -3.21 12.47
C CYS A 265 1.10 -4.69 12.87
N PHE A 266 2.29 -5.28 12.84
CA PHE A 266 2.52 -6.67 13.23
C PHE A 266 2.27 -6.91 14.72
N ASP A 267 2.57 -5.92 15.56
CA ASP A 267 2.35 -6.00 17.02
C ASP A 267 0.88 -5.81 17.43
N LEU A 268 0.00 -5.38 16.52
CA LEU A 268 -1.42 -5.24 16.80
C LEU A 268 -2.06 -6.59 17.08
N ARG A 269 -2.75 -6.66 18.22
CA ARG A 269 -3.63 -7.77 18.63
C ARG A 269 -5.08 -7.33 18.63
N ASN A 270 -6.02 -8.28 18.54
CA ASN A 270 -7.47 -8.02 18.58
C ASN A 270 -7.93 -7.28 19.86
N THR A 271 -7.10 -7.21 20.90
CA THR A 271 -7.35 -6.50 22.15
C THR A 271 -6.72 -5.10 22.19
N SER A 272 -6.06 -4.66 21.12
CA SER A 272 -5.33 -3.38 21.12
C SER A 272 -6.29 -2.21 21.03
N ASP A 273 -6.14 -1.23 21.92
CA ASP A 273 -7.06 -0.09 22.05
C ASP A 273 -7.27 0.68 20.73
N SER A 274 -6.26 0.75 19.88
CA SER A 274 -6.32 1.43 18.58
C SER A 274 -7.21 0.76 17.54
N ILE A 275 -7.58 -0.51 17.74
CA ILE A 275 -8.43 -1.29 16.82
C ILE A 275 -9.61 -1.97 17.53
N ASN A 276 -9.83 -1.67 18.81
CA ASN A 276 -10.97 -2.17 19.57
C ASN A 276 -12.29 -1.56 19.07
N PHE A 277 -13.39 -2.31 19.23
CA PHE A 277 -14.72 -1.81 18.94
C PHE A 277 -15.04 -0.58 19.79
N TYR A 278 -15.59 0.45 19.16
CA TYR A 278 -16.01 1.66 19.87
C TYR A 278 -17.23 1.33 20.74
N CYS A 279 -17.11 1.50 22.07
CA CYS A 279 -18.21 1.25 22.99
C CYS A 279 -19.37 2.22 22.70
N GLY A 280 -20.56 1.67 22.39
CA GLY A 280 -21.81 2.44 22.24
C GLY A 280 -22.51 2.33 20.89
N VAL A 281 -21.87 1.79 19.86
CA VAL A 281 -22.47 1.62 18.52
C VAL A 281 -23.62 0.61 18.53
N GLU A 282 -23.58 -0.38 19.42
CA GLU A 282 -24.63 -1.41 19.55
C GLU A 282 -25.97 -0.88 20.14
N LYS A 283 -26.03 0.39 20.56
CA LYS A 283 -27.23 0.99 21.17
C LYS A 283 -28.10 1.81 20.21
N GLU A 284 -27.67 2.01 18.97
CA GLU A 284 -28.37 2.87 18.01
C GLU A 284 -29.53 2.16 17.27
N ASP A 285 -29.59 0.82 17.24
CA ASP A 285 -30.64 0.08 16.51
C ASP A 285 -31.94 -0.13 17.32
N GLY A 286 -32.19 0.70 18.34
CA GLY A 286 -33.35 0.62 19.22
C GLY A 286 -34.29 1.82 19.12
N THR A 287 -34.84 2.13 17.93
CA THR A 287 -36.00 3.03 17.77
C THR A 287 -36.97 2.52 16.73
#